data_AF-A8MEK3-F1
#
_entry.id   AF-A8MEK3-F1
#
_cell.length_a   1.000
_cell.length_b   1.000
_cell.length_c   1.000
_cell.angle_alpha   90.00
_cell.angle_beta   90.00
_cell.angle_gamma   90.00
#
_symmetry.space_group_name_H-M   'P 1'
#
loop_
_entity.id
_entity.type
_entity.pdbx_description
1 polymer ?
#
loop_
_entity_poly.entity_id
_entity_poly.type
_entity_poly.pdbx_seq_one_letter_code
_entity_poly.pdbx_strand_id
1 'polypeptide(L)'
;MKSINTVWEDMDIMNKKAILSSTLTLALVMSVGCQKKEKIKVKDEKKIAITESIKQGESKENQVNQEDKLMKFKSSTVDFSKVEYRSSETQRDEKLEKAIVDYLKYNKDEDGKLVYYYNNIDLNGDGKDEIFVYLIGQFVSGTGGSTALIVDKENYDIISEFTLVQNPIIISKEKTNGWNDIIMQVFGGGAEHSYVKMQFNGNGYPSNPSTSPKLKEKSVVEGVAIISNSCSIGDGIEIK
;
A
#
# COMPACT_ATOMS: atom_id res chain seq x y z
N MET A 1 19.39 -47.72 -42.95
CA MET A 1 18.03 -47.19 -42.72
C MET A 1 18.17 -45.84 -42.02
N LYS A 2 17.39 -44.87 -42.53
CA LYS A 2 17.04 -43.48 -42.09
C LYS A 2 17.57 -43.02 -40.71
N SER A 3 18.28 -41.89 -40.57
CA SER A 3 17.84 -40.47 -40.69
C SER A 3 16.78 -40.14 -39.61
N ILE A 4 16.80 -39.06 -38.81
CA ILE A 4 17.16 -37.65 -39.06
C ILE A 4 17.20 -36.87 -37.71
N ASN A 5 18.22 -36.02 -37.57
CA ASN A 5 18.19 -34.59 -37.19
C ASN A 5 17.85 -34.04 -35.78
N THR A 6 18.93 -33.51 -35.19
CA THR A 6 19.08 -32.20 -34.54
C THR A 6 18.42 -31.03 -35.30
N VAL A 7 17.55 -30.29 -34.62
CA VAL A 7 17.11 -28.91 -34.92
C VAL A 7 16.71 -28.34 -33.57
N TRP A 8 17.39 -27.31 -33.05
CA TRP A 8 16.89 -26.21 -32.18
C TRP A 8 18.08 -25.31 -31.73
N GLU A 9 18.99 -24.99 -32.65
CA GLU A 9 19.76 -23.75 -32.60
C GLU A 9 19.23 -22.86 -33.73
N ASP A 10 19.14 -21.56 -33.47
CA ASP A 10 18.71 -20.47 -34.35
C ASP A 10 17.20 -20.23 -34.54
N MET A 11 16.63 -19.43 -33.64
CA MET A 11 15.50 -18.48 -33.82
C MET A 11 15.29 -17.83 -32.44
N ASP A 12 15.82 -16.64 -32.12
CA ASP A 12 15.16 -15.37 -32.44
C ASP A 12 16.10 -14.14 -32.26
N ILE A 13 17.31 -14.21 -32.82
CA ILE A 13 18.14 -13.01 -33.06
C ILE A 13 17.78 -12.47 -34.44
N MET A 14 16.63 -11.80 -34.61
CA MET A 14 16.34 -11.03 -35.84
C MET A 14 15.16 -10.07 -35.69
N ASN A 15 15.34 -8.98 -34.93
CA ASN A 15 14.61 -7.74 -35.27
C ASN A 15 15.47 -6.48 -35.09
N LYS A 16 16.43 -6.33 -35.99
CA LYS A 16 17.07 -5.06 -36.35
C LYS A 16 16.94 -4.87 -37.86
N LYS A 17 16.08 -3.94 -38.31
CA LYS A 17 16.37 -2.85 -39.28
C LYS A 17 15.12 -2.40 -40.07
N ALA A 18 15.11 -1.08 -40.33
CA ALA A 18 14.19 -0.28 -41.15
C ALA A 18 12.85 0.02 -40.43
N ILE A 19 12.48 1.28 -40.17
CA ILE A 19 11.99 2.25 -41.16
C ILE A 19 12.48 3.69 -40.86
N LEU A 20 12.51 4.45 -41.95
CA LEU A 20 13.21 5.69 -42.29
C LEU A 20 12.92 6.96 -41.46
N SER A 21 13.94 7.81 -41.51
CA SER A 21 14.02 9.24 -41.20
C SER A 21 12.94 10.13 -41.86
N SER A 22 12.46 11.12 -41.11
CA SER A 22 12.26 12.47 -41.64
C SER A 22 12.44 13.51 -40.54
N THR A 23 13.53 14.28 -40.66
CA THR A 23 13.78 15.52 -39.94
C THR A 23 12.99 16.64 -40.59
N LEU A 24 12.24 17.42 -39.80
CA LEU A 24 11.81 18.75 -40.20
C LEU A 24 12.12 19.74 -39.08
N THR A 25 13.28 20.39 -39.19
CA THR A 25 13.64 21.61 -38.47
C THR A 25 12.84 22.78 -39.03
N LEU A 26 12.24 23.60 -38.16
CA LEU A 26 11.94 24.99 -38.52
C LEU A 26 12.31 25.91 -37.36
N ALA A 27 13.16 26.88 -37.69
CA ALA A 27 13.80 27.80 -36.77
C ALA A 27 12.91 29.01 -36.41
N LEU A 28 13.17 29.51 -35.20
CA LEU A 28 12.78 30.78 -34.58
C LEU A 28 13.28 32.00 -35.36
N VAL A 29 12.47 33.06 -35.53
CA VAL A 29 12.92 34.48 -35.46
C VAL A 29 11.81 35.37 -34.91
N MET A 30 12.23 36.28 -34.03
CA MET A 30 11.48 37.25 -33.23
C MET A 30 10.90 38.43 -34.01
N SER A 31 9.86 39.06 -33.43
CA SER A 31 9.67 40.50 -33.58
C SER A 31 9.22 41.15 -32.28
N VAL A 32 9.78 42.35 -32.10
CA VAL A 32 9.81 43.22 -30.92
C VAL A 32 8.54 44.06 -30.84
N GLY A 33 8.02 44.26 -29.62
CA GLY A 33 6.97 45.24 -29.34
C GLY A 33 7.17 45.87 -27.96
N CYS A 34 7.71 47.09 -27.97
CA CYS A 34 7.98 47.95 -26.82
C CYS A 34 6.81 48.95 -26.59
N GLN A 35 6.80 49.62 -25.42
CA GLN A 35 5.99 50.79 -24.98
C GLN A 35 4.80 50.46 -24.05
N LYS A 36 4.54 51.15 -22.92
CA LYS A 36 5.16 52.32 -22.24
C LYS A 36 4.64 52.38 -20.78
N LYS A 37 5.44 53.06 -19.95
CA LYS A 37 5.43 53.27 -18.49
C LYS A 37 4.13 53.88 -17.90
N GLU A 38 3.89 53.63 -16.61
CA GLU A 38 3.87 54.70 -15.60
C GLU A 38 4.22 54.21 -14.18
N LYS A 39 5.01 55.01 -13.46
CA LYS A 39 5.41 54.85 -12.06
C LYS A 39 4.66 55.89 -11.23
N ILE A 40 4.15 55.54 -10.05
CA ILE A 40 4.06 56.49 -8.92
C ILE A 40 4.54 55.82 -7.64
N LYS A 41 5.36 56.58 -6.90
CA LYS A 41 6.10 56.23 -5.67
C LYS A 41 5.24 56.45 -4.42
N VAL A 42 5.61 55.67 -3.41
CA VAL A 42 5.20 55.57 -1.99
C VAL A 42 5.42 56.85 -1.16
N LYS A 43 4.55 57.09 -0.15
CA LYS A 43 4.83 57.38 1.30
C LYS A 43 3.56 57.93 1.98
N ASP A 44 2.92 57.16 2.88
CA ASP A 44 3.10 57.10 4.35
C ASP A 44 2.53 58.31 5.12
N GLU A 45 1.44 58.13 5.89
CA GLU A 45 1.43 58.12 7.37
C GLU A 45 0.01 58.19 8.01
N LYS A 46 -0.16 57.34 9.05
CA LYS A 46 -1.01 57.43 10.27
C LYS A 46 -2.55 57.51 10.17
N LYS A 47 -3.27 56.44 10.54
CA LYS A 47 -3.72 56.02 11.90
C LYS A 47 -4.92 56.81 12.45
N ILE A 48 -6.10 56.15 12.55
CA ILE A 48 -6.84 55.85 13.80
C ILE A 48 -8.33 55.57 13.49
N ALA A 49 -8.76 54.41 13.98
CA ALA A 49 -10.12 53.98 14.39
C ALA A 49 -11.34 54.47 13.59
N ILE A 50 -12.10 53.52 13.04
CA ILE A 50 -13.46 53.23 13.53
C ILE A 50 -13.76 51.78 13.16
N THR A 51 -13.98 51.01 14.20
CA THR A 51 -14.52 49.66 14.21
C THR A 51 -15.95 49.67 13.68
N GLU A 52 -16.32 48.55 13.06
CA GLU A 52 -17.68 47.99 12.90
C GLU A 52 -18.18 47.92 11.46
N SER A 53 -18.35 46.65 11.04
CA SER A 53 -19.32 46.15 10.08
C SER A 53 -18.82 45.91 8.64
N ILE A 54 -18.68 44.60 8.33
CA ILE A 54 -18.92 43.94 7.03
C ILE A 54 -17.70 43.78 6.11
N LYS A 55 -17.01 42.63 6.20
CA LYS A 55 -17.18 41.49 5.26
C LYS A 55 -16.31 40.29 5.64
N GLN A 56 -16.89 39.12 5.35
CA GLN A 56 -16.31 37.79 5.35
C GLN A 56 -14.93 37.70 4.70
N GLY A 57 -14.11 36.76 5.18
CA GLY A 57 -13.05 36.17 4.38
C GLY A 57 -11.79 35.80 5.17
N GLU A 58 -11.67 34.51 5.47
CA GLU A 58 -10.39 33.78 5.50
C GLU A 58 -9.42 34.00 6.68
N SER A 59 -9.35 32.97 7.53
CA SER A 59 -8.13 32.24 7.96
C SER A 59 -8.32 31.71 9.39
N LYS A 60 -9.04 30.59 9.50
CA LYS A 60 -8.73 29.61 10.55
C LYS A 60 -8.10 28.43 9.84
N GLU A 61 -6.79 28.36 9.96
CA GLU A 61 -5.98 27.19 9.69
C GLU A 61 -6.60 26.03 10.50
N ASN A 62 -7.44 25.26 9.81
CA ASN A 62 -8.10 24.10 10.38
C ASN A 62 -7.03 23.02 10.54
N GLN A 63 -6.78 22.64 11.78
CA GLN A 63 -6.18 21.36 12.11
C GLN A 63 -6.97 20.27 11.38
N VAL A 64 -6.31 19.58 10.46
CA VAL A 64 -6.87 18.43 9.75
C VAL A 64 -7.06 17.32 10.79
N ASN A 65 -8.31 17.03 11.14
CA ASN A 65 -8.65 15.85 11.93
C ASN A 65 -8.22 14.60 11.17
N GLN A 66 -7.20 13.90 11.67
CA GLN A 66 -6.70 12.60 11.17
C GLN A 66 -7.67 11.43 11.43
N GLU A 67 -8.98 11.69 11.51
CA GLU A 67 -10.02 10.67 11.33
C GLU A 67 -10.25 10.42 9.83
N ASP A 68 -9.16 10.31 9.08
CA ASP A 68 -9.13 10.09 7.65
C ASP A 68 -9.73 8.72 7.32
N LYS A 69 -11.04 8.72 7.01
CA LYS A 69 -11.80 7.73 6.24
C LYS A 69 -11.24 6.31 6.26
N LEU A 70 -11.27 5.67 7.43
CA LEU A 70 -10.95 4.25 7.56
C LEU A 70 -11.80 3.41 6.58
N MET A 71 -11.15 2.59 5.77
CA MET A 71 -11.73 1.54 4.97
C MET A 71 -12.30 0.49 5.90
N LYS A 72 -13.64 0.39 5.91
CA LYS A 72 -14.36 -0.63 6.67
C LYS A 72 -14.78 -1.78 5.77
N PHE A 73 -14.79 -2.98 6.33
CA PHE A 73 -15.42 -4.14 5.69
C PHE A 73 -16.89 -3.84 5.43
N LYS A 74 -17.37 -4.18 4.23
CA LYS A 74 -18.78 -4.04 3.85
C LYS A 74 -19.31 -5.42 3.47
N SER A 75 -20.19 -5.97 4.28
CA SER A 75 -20.78 -7.29 4.05
C SER A 75 -22.24 -7.31 4.45
N SER A 76 -23.06 -8.00 3.66
CA SER A 76 -24.44 -8.35 4.02
C SER A 76 -24.53 -9.74 4.66
N THR A 77 -23.47 -10.55 4.58
CA THR A 77 -23.47 -11.95 5.01
C THR A 77 -22.64 -12.21 6.25
N VAL A 78 -21.72 -11.32 6.62
CA VAL A 78 -20.86 -11.45 7.81
C VAL A 78 -20.98 -10.15 8.61
N ASP A 79 -21.17 -10.28 9.92
CA ASP A 79 -21.32 -9.15 10.81
C ASP A 79 -19.95 -8.71 11.36
N PHE A 80 -19.52 -7.51 10.94
CA PHE A 80 -18.29 -6.86 11.39
C PHE A 80 -18.55 -5.70 12.35
N SER A 81 -19.76 -5.60 12.93
CA SER A 81 -20.13 -4.49 13.83
C SER A 81 -19.28 -4.41 15.11
N LYS A 82 -18.64 -5.52 15.50
CA LYS A 82 -17.75 -5.65 16.65
C LYS A 82 -16.26 -5.59 16.29
N VAL A 83 -15.94 -5.07 15.10
CA VAL A 83 -14.57 -4.84 14.66
C VAL A 83 -14.19 -3.38 14.91
N GLU A 84 -13.12 -3.18 15.66
CA GLU A 84 -12.45 -1.89 15.77
C GLU A 84 -11.52 -1.69 14.57
N TYR A 85 -11.34 -0.46 14.08
CA TYR A 85 -10.52 -0.18 12.89
C TYR A 85 -9.36 0.74 13.25
N ARG A 86 -8.16 0.38 12.81
CA ARG A 86 -6.92 1.14 13.04
C ARG A 86 -6.20 1.39 11.72
N SER A 87 -5.69 2.60 11.55
CA SER A 87 -4.74 2.92 10.48
C SER A 87 -3.39 2.26 10.75
N SER A 88 -2.58 2.12 9.70
CA SER A 88 -1.17 1.75 9.83
C SER A 88 -0.39 2.79 10.64
N GLU A 89 0.70 2.33 11.25
CA GLU A 89 1.74 3.20 11.80
C GLU A 89 2.38 4.06 10.70
N THR A 90 2.99 5.17 11.11
CA THR A 90 3.65 6.13 10.21
C THR A 90 5.15 6.29 10.49
N GLN A 91 5.61 5.79 11.63
CA GLN A 91 7.01 5.89 12.02
C GLN A 91 7.84 4.90 11.21
N ARG A 92 9.02 5.34 10.77
CA ARG A 92 9.96 4.48 10.05
C ARG A 92 10.69 3.55 11.02
N ASP A 93 10.84 2.27 10.64
CA ASP A 93 11.68 1.29 11.36
C ASP A 93 12.75 0.73 10.40
N GLU A 94 13.99 1.16 10.61
CA GLU A 94 15.12 0.79 9.74
C GLU A 94 15.54 -0.69 9.88
N LYS A 95 15.30 -1.30 11.05
CA LYS A 95 15.59 -2.73 11.25
C LYS A 95 14.56 -3.59 10.53
N LEU A 96 13.29 -3.19 10.60
CA LEU A 96 12.21 -3.83 9.84
C LEU A 96 12.48 -3.76 8.34
N GLU A 97 12.84 -2.58 7.83
CA GLU A 97 13.19 -2.41 6.42
C GLU A 97 14.33 -3.34 6.01
N LYS A 98 15.39 -3.39 6.81
CA LYS A 98 16.50 -4.31 6.56
C LYS A 98 16.04 -5.77 6.50
N ALA A 99 15.20 -6.21 7.44
CA ALA A 99 14.67 -7.57 7.45
C ALA A 99 13.82 -7.87 6.21
N ILE A 100 12.98 -6.92 5.78
CA ILE A 100 12.18 -7.05 4.55
C ILE A 100 13.09 -7.18 3.32
N VAL A 101 14.10 -6.31 3.20
CA VAL A 101 15.06 -6.35 2.07
C VAL A 101 15.81 -7.67 2.03
N ASP A 102 16.33 -8.10 3.18
CA ASP A 102 17.11 -9.34 3.30
C ASP A 102 16.26 -10.57 3.01
N TYR A 103 15.00 -10.60 3.45
CA TYR A 103 14.08 -11.72 3.25
C TYR A 103 13.63 -11.82 1.79
N LEU A 104 13.17 -10.71 1.20
CA LEU A 104 12.66 -10.68 -0.18
C LEU A 104 13.78 -10.68 -1.24
N LYS A 105 15.04 -10.51 -0.83
CA LYS A 105 16.17 -10.26 -1.74
C LYS A 105 15.92 -9.04 -2.63
N TYR A 106 15.26 -8.03 -2.08
CA TYR A 106 14.83 -6.85 -2.81
C TYR A 106 16.03 -6.06 -3.36
N ASN A 107 15.97 -5.74 -4.65
CA ASN A 107 16.89 -4.84 -5.32
C ASN A 107 16.11 -3.71 -5.99
N LYS A 108 16.28 -2.48 -5.48
CA LYS A 108 15.55 -1.29 -5.95
C LYS A 108 15.69 -1.03 -7.45
N ASP A 109 16.85 -1.30 -8.03
CA ASP A 109 17.11 -1.04 -9.45
C ASP A 109 16.36 -2.04 -10.36
N GLU A 110 16.12 -3.26 -9.87
CA GLU A 110 15.46 -4.35 -10.61
C GLU A 110 13.95 -4.41 -10.32
N ASP A 111 13.58 -4.27 -9.06
CA ASP A 111 12.22 -4.48 -8.55
C ASP A 111 11.37 -3.20 -8.51
N GLY A 112 12.03 -2.05 -8.72
CA GLY A 112 11.40 -0.73 -8.68
C GLY A 112 11.00 -0.30 -7.28
N LYS A 113 10.14 0.72 -7.18
CA LYS A 113 9.74 1.31 -5.88
C LYS A 113 8.96 0.30 -5.03
N LEU A 114 9.33 0.20 -3.76
CA LEU A 114 8.67 -0.60 -2.74
C LEU A 114 8.34 0.28 -1.52
N VAL A 115 7.07 0.25 -1.10
CA VAL A 115 6.62 0.90 0.14
C VAL A 115 5.94 -0.12 1.05
N TYR A 116 5.89 0.18 2.34
CA TYR A 116 5.22 -0.64 3.33
C TYR A 116 4.28 0.17 4.24
N TYR A 117 3.30 -0.54 4.74
CA TYR A 117 2.39 -0.15 5.82
C TYR A 117 2.45 -1.22 6.88
N TYR A 118 2.36 -0.86 8.16
CA TYR A 118 2.45 -1.87 9.20
C TYR A 118 1.63 -1.50 10.43
N ASN A 119 1.34 -2.50 11.25
CA ASN A 119 0.85 -2.33 12.61
C ASN A 119 1.60 -3.27 13.56
N ASN A 120 1.83 -2.80 14.78
CA ASN A 120 2.25 -3.66 15.89
C ASN A 120 1.01 -4.27 16.53
N ILE A 121 1.01 -5.59 16.71
CA ILE A 121 -0.11 -6.30 17.32
C ILE A 121 0.35 -7.62 17.93
N ASP A 122 0.00 -7.85 19.19
CA ASP A 122 0.16 -9.14 19.85
C ASP A 122 -0.79 -10.19 19.23
N LEU A 123 -0.25 -11.06 18.38
CA LEU A 123 -1.01 -12.11 17.71
C LEU A 123 -1.04 -13.39 18.55
N ASN A 124 -0.07 -13.61 19.43
CA ASN A 124 0.09 -14.87 20.14
C ASN A 124 -0.43 -14.82 21.60
N GLY A 125 -0.68 -13.62 22.12
CA GLY A 125 -1.18 -13.33 23.46
C GLY A 125 -0.14 -13.37 24.58
N ASP A 126 1.15 -13.29 24.27
CA ASP A 126 2.25 -13.34 25.25
C ASP A 126 2.62 -11.96 25.83
N GLY A 127 1.95 -10.90 25.38
CA GLY A 127 2.19 -9.53 25.81
C GLY A 127 3.32 -8.82 25.05
N LYS A 128 3.89 -9.46 24.02
CA LYS A 128 4.81 -8.86 23.06
C LYS A 128 4.10 -8.79 21.71
N ASP A 129 4.26 -7.66 21.02
CA ASP A 129 3.67 -7.53 19.70
C ASP A 129 4.50 -8.27 18.64
N GLU A 130 3.84 -8.83 17.64
CA GLU A 130 4.41 -9.02 16.31
C GLU A 130 4.17 -7.79 15.42
N ILE A 131 4.82 -7.75 14.27
CA ILE A 131 4.62 -6.72 13.25
C ILE A 131 3.93 -7.33 12.05
N PHE A 132 2.72 -6.87 11.74
CA PHE A 132 2.06 -7.19 10.47
C PHE A 132 2.42 -6.13 9.44
N VAL A 133 3.05 -6.53 8.34
CA VAL A 133 3.53 -5.66 7.27
C VAL A 133 2.75 -5.93 5.99
N TYR A 134 2.23 -4.88 5.36
CA TYR A 134 1.61 -4.92 4.04
C TYR A 134 2.46 -4.14 3.05
N LEU A 135 2.91 -4.82 1.99
CA LEU A 135 3.86 -4.30 1.02
C LEU A 135 3.14 -3.87 -0.26
N ILE A 136 3.52 -2.73 -0.83
CA ILE A 136 3.03 -2.27 -2.13
C ILE A 136 4.21 -1.94 -3.03
N GLY A 137 4.23 -2.55 -4.20
CA GLY A 137 5.29 -2.38 -5.20
C GLY A 137 5.03 -3.25 -6.42
N GLN A 138 5.62 -2.91 -7.56
CA GLN A 138 5.44 -3.69 -8.80
C GLN A 138 5.84 -5.16 -8.62
N PHE A 139 6.91 -5.40 -7.87
CA PHE A 139 7.44 -6.73 -7.58
C PHE A 139 6.54 -7.57 -6.66
N VAL A 140 5.75 -6.94 -5.79
CA VAL A 140 5.00 -7.61 -4.70
C VAL A 140 3.48 -7.51 -4.83
N SER A 141 2.97 -6.79 -5.83
CA SER A 141 1.55 -6.50 -6.01
C SER A 141 1.02 -6.98 -7.37
N GLY A 142 -0.21 -7.48 -7.38
CA GLY A 142 -0.95 -7.87 -8.57
C GLY A 142 -2.44 -7.60 -8.43
N THR A 143 -3.24 -8.09 -9.38
CA THR A 143 -4.70 -7.84 -9.38
C THR A 143 -5.45 -8.55 -8.25
N GLY A 144 -4.86 -9.60 -7.67
CA GLY A 144 -5.44 -10.32 -6.52
C GLY A 144 -5.05 -9.76 -5.16
N GLY A 145 -4.19 -8.73 -5.10
CA GLY A 145 -3.69 -8.14 -3.87
C GLY A 145 -2.17 -8.05 -3.85
N SER A 146 -1.61 -7.79 -2.68
CA SER A 146 -0.17 -7.63 -2.49
C SER A 146 0.41 -8.61 -1.47
N THR A 147 1.73 -8.63 -1.35
CA THR A 147 2.44 -9.43 -0.35
C THR A 147 2.28 -8.83 1.03
N ALA A 148 2.14 -9.67 2.05
CA ALA A 148 2.18 -9.27 3.46
C ALA A 148 3.10 -10.20 4.25
N LEU A 149 3.65 -9.70 5.36
CA LEU A 149 4.53 -10.46 6.25
C LEU A 149 4.05 -10.34 7.69
N ILE A 150 4.28 -11.37 8.49
CA ILE A 150 4.30 -11.28 9.96
C ILE A 150 5.75 -11.43 10.39
N VAL A 151 6.20 -10.50 11.21
CA VAL A 151 7.59 -10.38 11.66
C VAL A 151 7.61 -10.38 13.18
N ASP A 152 8.50 -11.16 13.77
CA ASP A 152 8.79 -11.09 15.20
C ASP A 152 9.42 -9.73 15.52
N LYS A 153 8.90 -9.01 16.51
CA LYS A 153 9.34 -7.64 16.80
C LYS A 153 10.66 -7.57 17.58
N GLU A 154 11.05 -8.63 18.28
CA GLU A 154 12.26 -8.64 19.08
C GLU A 154 13.50 -8.91 18.21
N ASN A 155 13.41 -9.88 17.31
CA ASN A 155 14.53 -10.32 16.48
C ASN A 155 14.40 -10.00 14.98
N TYR A 156 13.23 -9.54 14.53
CA TYR A 156 12.92 -9.25 13.11
C TYR A 156 12.92 -10.47 12.18
N ASP A 157 12.78 -11.68 12.73
CA ASP A 157 12.60 -12.90 11.93
C ASP A 157 11.20 -12.95 11.32
N ILE A 158 11.11 -13.41 10.07
CA ILE A 158 9.83 -13.57 9.38
C ILE A 158 9.13 -14.85 9.86
N ILE A 159 7.95 -14.70 10.44
CA ILE A 159 7.11 -15.79 10.93
C ILE A 159 6.22 -16.33 9.81
N SER A 160 5.67 -15.45 8.97
CA SER A 160 4.77 -15.84 7.89
C SER A 160 4.82 -14.86 6.73
N GLU A 161 4.66 -15.38 5.53
CA GLU A 161 4.51 -14.62 4.29
C GLU A 161 3.17 -14.98 3.66
N PHE A 162 2.48 -13.95 3.18
CA PHE A 162 1.21 -14.06 2.49
C PHE A 162 1.32 -13.46 1.09
N THR A 163 0.62 -14.08 0.16
CA THR A 163 0.37 -13.55 -1.18
C THR A 163 -1.09 -13.11 -1.31
N LEU A 164 -1.38 -12.20 -2.24
CA LEU A 164 -2.74 -11.80 -2.61
C LEU A 164 -3.57 -11.23 -1.43
N VAL A 165 -2.90 -10.49 -0.54
CA VAL A 165 -3.57 -9.84 0.60
C VAL A 165 -4.23 -8.55 0.13
N GLN A 166 -5.45 -8.32 0.63
CA GLN A 166 -6.21 -7.10 0.44
C GLN A 166 -6.43 -6.47 1.82
N ASN A 167 -6.10 -5.18 1.97
CA ASN A 167 -6.42 -4.45 3.20
C ASN A 167 -7.89 -3.98 3.19
N PRO A 168 -8.54 -3.79 4.35
CA PRO A 168 -8.07 -4.06 5.72
C PRO A 168 -7.92 -5.56 6.06
N ILE A 169 -7.16 -5.86 7.13
CA ILE A 169 -6.94 -7.22 7.65
C ILE A 169 -7.46 -7.28 9.09
N ILE A 170 -8.27 -8.28 9.45
CA ILE A 170 -8.79 -8.42 10.82
C ILE A 170 -7.97 -9.43 11.60
N ILE A 171 -7.48 -9.01 12.77
CA ILE A 171 -6.99 -9.90 13.82
C ILE A 171 -8.19 -10.24 14.71
N SER A 172 -8.69 -11.48 14.59
CA SER A 172 -9.85 -11.97 15.34
C SER A 172 -9.51 -12.18 16.81
N LYS A 173 -10.48 -12.07 17.72
CA LYS A 173 -10.32 -12.54 19.11
C LYS A 173 -10.26 -14.07 19.22
N GLU A 174 -10.76 -14.80 18.23
CA GLU A 174 -10.63 -16.25 18.18
C GLU A 174 -9.17 -16.65 17.94
N LYS A 175 -8.73 -17.76 18.53
CA LYS A 175 -7.37 -18.27 18.43
C LYS A 175 -7.34 -19.72 17.96
N THR A 176 -6.34 -20.05 17.16
CA THR A 176 -5.96 -21.43 16.80
C THR A 176 -4.49 -21.63 17.13
N ASN A 177 -4.16 -22.72 17.83
CA ASN A 177 -2.79 -23.02 18.26
C ASN A 177 -2.10 -21.87 19.03
N GLY A 178 -2.87 -21.14 19.85
CA GLY A 178 -2.38 -20.01 20.66
C GLY A 178 -2.36 -18.67 19.93
N TRP A 179 -2.40 -18.66 18.60
CA TRP A 179 -2.34 -17.45 17.78
C TRP A 179 -3.72 -17.00 17.34
N ASN A 180 -3.94 -15.69 17.25
CA ASN A 180 -5.19 -15.09 16.80
C ASN A 180 -5.46 -15.46 15.34
N ASP A 181 -6.68 -15.89 15.04
CA ASP A 181 -7.09 -16.17 13.67
C ASP A 181 -7.09 -14.85 12.87
N ILE A 182 -6.61 -14.89 11.63
CA ILE A 182 -6.60 -13.71 10.75
C ILE A 182 -7.73 -13.84 9.73
N ILE A 183 -8.55 -12.80 9.59
CA ILE A 183 -9.63 -12.76 8.62
C ILE A 183 -9.23 -11.79 7.51
N MET A 184 -9.28 -12.30 6.28
CA MET A 184 -8.93 -11.57 5.06
C MET A 184 -10.08 -11.66 4.06
N GLN A 185 -10.16 -10.67 3.17
CA GLN A 185 -11.02 -10.71 1.99
C GLN A 185 -10.22 -11.19 0.78
N VAL A 186 -10.85 -12.04 -0.03
CA VAL A 186 -10.30 -12.56 -1.28
C VAL A 186 -11.16 -12.02 -2.40
N PHE A 187 -10.56 -11.24 -3.30
CA PHE A 187 -11.15 -10.80 -4.57
C PHE A 187 -10.04 -10.36 -5.53
N GLY A 188 -10.40 -10.16 -6.81
CA GLY A 188 -9.44 -9.84 -7.86
C GLY A 188 -8.77 -11.08 -8.43
N GLY A 189 -7.95 -10.92 -9.48
CA GLY A 189 -7.31 -12.06 -10.15
C GLY A 189 -8.26 -13.12 -10.73
N GLY A 190 -9.55 -12.78 -10.89
CA GLY A 190 -10.61 -13.72 -11.31
C GLY A 190 -11.30 -14.48 -10.18
N ALA A 191 -10.91 -14.26 -8.91
CA ALA A 191 -11.55 -14.89 -7.76
C ALA A 191 -12.90 -14.24 -7.41
N GLU A 192 -13.85 -15.07 -6.99
CA GLU A 192 -15.11 -14.62 -6.39
C GLU A 192 -14.83 -13.98 -5.02
N HIS A 193 -15.53 -12.88 -4.73
CA HIS A 193 -15.39 -12.19 -3.45
C HIS A 193 -15.80 -13.09 -2.27
N SER A 194 -14.92 -13.27 -1.31
CA SER A 194 -15.23 -14.01 -0.08
C SER A 194 -14.38 -13.55 1.10
N TYR A 195 -14.83 -13.86 2.31
CA TYR A 195 -14.04 -13.70 3.53
C TYR A 195 -13.52 -15.07 3.97
N VAL A 196 -12.24 -15.15 4.28
CA VAL A 196 -11.57 -16.38 4.67
C VAL A 196 -10.96 -16.24 6.05
N LYS A 197 -10.75 -17.38 6.71
CA LYS A 197 -10.08 -17.47 7.99
C LYS A 197 -8.73 -18.16 7.81
N MET A 198 -7.66 -17.45 8.16
CA MET A 198 -6.30 -17.95 8.24
C MET A 198 -6.03 -18.43 9.67
N GLN A 199 -5.64 -19.69 9.83
CA GLN A 199 -5.38 -20.29 11.13
C GLN A 199 -3.92 -20.69 11.23
N PHE A 200 -3.27 -20.36 12.35
CA PHE A 200 -1.87 -20.72 12.58
C PHE A 200 -1.71 -22.23 12.71
N ASN A 201 -0.78 -22.83 11.98
CA ASN A 201 -0.60 -24.28 11.93
C ASN A 201 0.44 -24.82 12.94
N GLY A 202 1.01 -23.96 13.78
CA GLY A 202 2.10 -24.29 14.71
C GLY A 202 3.46 -23.74 14.28
N ASN A 203 3.65 -23.46 12.99
CA ASN A 203 4.86 -22.84 12.45
C ASN A 203 4.59 -21.48 11.81
N GLY A 204 3.42 -21.33 11.16
CA GLY A 204 3.04 -20.12 10.43
C GLY A 204 1.57 -20.15 10.02
N TYR A 205 1.13 -19.10 9.36
CA TYR A 205 -0.17 -19.06 8.69
C TYR A 205 -0.07 -19.60 7.24
N PRO A 206 -1.18 -20.08 6.65
CA PRO A 206 -1.21 -20.41 5.23
C PRO A 206 -0.82 -19.22 4.36
N SER A 207 0.00 -19.45 3.34
CA SER A 207 0.58 -18.36 2.53
C SER A 207 -0.36 -17.72 1.50
N ASN A 208 -1.52 -18.31 1.25
CA ASN A 208 -2.47 -17.79 0.27
C ASN A 208 -3.89 -17.81 0.85
N PRO A 209 -4.56 -16.66 1.02
CA PRO A 209 -5.90 -16.61 1.57
C PRO A 209 -6.94 -17.30 0.67
N SER A 210 -6.74 -17.36 -0.64
CA SER A 210 -7.69 -18.00 -1.57
C SER A 210 -7.84 -19.52 -1.37
N THR A 211 -6.90 -20.16 -0.68
CA THR A 211 -6.95 -21.59 -0.36
C THR A 211 -7.49 -21.87 1.04
N SER A 212 -7.77 -20.84 1.82
CA SER A 212 -8.21 -20.96 3.21
C SER A 212 -9.74 -21.07 3.32
N PRO A 213 -10.27 -21.68 4.40
CA PRO A 213 -11.70 -21.86 4.57
C PRO A 213 -12.46 -20.53 4.57
N LYS A 214 -13.55 -20.46 3.80
CA LYS A 214 -14.49 -19.33 3.82
C LYS A 214 -15.20 -19.24 5.18
N LEU A 215 -15.43 -18.01 5.64
CA LEU A 215 -16.32 -17.77 6.77
C LEU A 215 -17.74 -18.22 6.45
N LYS A 216 -18.44 -18.75 7.45
CA LYS A 216 -19.85 -19.10 7.32
C LYS A 216 -20.68 -17.84 7.26
N GLU A 217 -21.77 -17.87 6.49
CA GLU A 217 -22.76 -16.80 6.54
C GLU A 217 -23.29 -16.63 7.96
N LYS A 218 -23.64 -15.38 8.30
CA LYS A 218 -24.13 -14.90 9.60
C LYS A 218 -23.12 -15.05 10.74
N SER A 219 -21.86 -15.32 10.44
CA SER A 219 -20.79 -15.24 11.44
C SER A 219 -20.67 -13.81 11.95
N VAL A 220 -20.46 -13.68 13.26
CA VAL A 220 -20.12 -12.41 13.91
C VAL A 220 -18.63 -12.41 14.17
N VAL A 221 -17.93 -11.41 13.67
CA VAL A 221 -16.49 -11.27 13.83
C VAL A 221 -16.21 -10.20 14.89
N GLU A 222 -15.41 -10.59 15.89
CA GLU A 222 -14.90 -9.68 16.91
C GLU A 222 -13.38 -9.58 16.78
N GLY A 223 -12.84 -8.36 16.82
CA GLY A 223 -11.41 -8.17 16.70
C GLY A 223 -11.04 -6.75 16.31
N VAL A 224 -9.83 -6.62 15.78
CA VAL A 224 -9.27 -5.35 15.32
C VAL A 224 -8.87 -5.49 13.86
N ALA A 225 -9.43 -4.63 13.01
CA ALA A 225 -8.96 -4.42 11.65
C ALA A 225 -7.76 -3.47 11.65
N ILE A 226 -6.63 -3.97 11.16
CA ILE A 226 -5.38 -3.24 10.98
C ILE A 226 -5.22 -2.80 9.52
N ILE A 227 -4.35 -1.82 9.26
CA ILE A 227 -4.07 -1.27 7.93
C ILE A 227 -5.39 -0.84 7.24
N SER A 228 -6.24 -0.17 8.02
CA SER A 228 -7.57 0.25 7.58
C SER A 228 -7.55 1.60 6.85
N ASN A 229 -6.40 2.21 6.61
CA ASN A 229 -6.27 3.40 5.77
C ASN A 229 -6.18 3.03 4.28
N SER A 230 -6.34 4.03 3.41
CA SER A 230 -5.99 3.86 1.99
C SER A 230 -4.50 3.58 1.85
N CYS A 231 -4.16 2.55 1.08
CA CYS A 231 -2.78 2.15 0.84
C CYS A 231 -2.43 2.32 -0.64
N SER A 232 -1.34 3.01 -0.94
CA SER A 232 -0.87 3.30 -2.29
C SER A 232 0.65 3.36 -2.33
N ILE A 233 1.23 3.21 -3.52
CA ILE A 233 2.68 3.36 -3.72
C ILE A 233 3.18 4.79 -3.43
N GLY A 234 2.28 5.77 -3.38
CA GLY A 234 2.60 7.19 -3.14
C GLY A 234 2.67 7.56 -1.66
N ASP A 235 1.89 6.89 -0.82
CA ASP A 235 1.64 7.31 0.57
C ASP A 235 2.29 6.41 1.62
N GLY A 236 2.83 5.26 1.22
CA GLY A 236 3.47 4.31 2.13
C GLY A 236 4.89 4.73 2.52
N ILE A 237 5.44 4.07 3.55
CA ILE A 237 6.82 4.29 3.96
C ILE A 237 7.73 3.62 2.92
N GLU A 238 8.54 4.39 2.21
CA GLU A 238 9.44 3.87 1.18
C GLU A 238 10.63 3.13 1.80
N ILE A 239 10.87 1.91 1.32
CA ILE A 239 12.08 1.14 1.64
C ILE A 239 13.28 1.82 0.97
N LYS A 240 14.32 2.10 1.75
CA LYS A 240 15.54 2.77 1.26
C LYS A 240 16.66 1.82 0.90
#